data_AF-A0A1G5S241-F1
#
_entry.id   AF-A0A1G5S241-F1
#
_cell.length_a   1.000
_cell.length_b   1.000
_cell.length_c   1.000
_cell.angle_alpha   90.00
_cell.angle_beta   90.00
_cell.angle_gamma   90.00
#
_symmetry.space_group_name_H-M   'P 1'
#
loop_
_entity.id
_entity.type
_entity.pdbx_description
1 polymer ?
#
loop_
_entity_poly.entity_id
_entity_poly.type
_entity_poly.pdbx_seq_one_letter_code
_entity_poly.pdbx_strand_id
1 'polypeptide(L)'
;MHGTESKLSNVVSNIYTLINRSNKKIGELESFAGVSTGYLSRQNKEGGVVKLSLEFVIKAAEFLEVNLDDLVGADLSTLTPDEQFLMRFFEKVIEDTISCELDWKRESENSLDDYNKPHILFEYRRSHNEFGEIDLDAKVYISQFVDNAFINGDAYRTLLKDTNSELIIMNCSAPSKSTDKEFDYFYELYIIDEKEAKALCCTFMTNEPITKQIERLYLYASENSKNIKMDKGIKAILGLYMDGVPF
;
A
#
# COMPACT_ATOMS: atom_id res chain seq x y z
N MET A 1 20.81 -21.16 9.68
CA MET A 1 21.48 -20.84 8.39
C MET A 1 20.61 -21.10 7.15
N HIS A 2 19.29 -21.33 7.26
CA HIS A 2 18.40 -21.60 6.10
C HIS A 2 17.68 -20.36 5.52
N GLY A 3 17.86 -19.16 6.09
CA GLY A 3 17.09 -17.97 5.69
C GLY A 3 17.62 -17.21 4.46
N THR A 4 18.89 -17.39 4.09
CA THR A 4 19.54 -16.57 3.04
C THR A 4 19.46 -17.23 1.65
N GLU A 5 19.53 -18.56 1.59
CA GLU A 5 19.44 -19.32 0.32
C GLU A 5 18.03 -19.28 -0.28
N SER A 6 16.99 -19.26 0.57
CA SER A 6 15.59 -19.15 0.13
C SER A 6 15.27 -17.80 -0.53
N LYS A 7 15.85 -16.69 -0.06
CA LYS A 7 15.59 -15.33 -0.61
C LYS A 7 16.22 -15.10 -1.99
N LEU A 8 17.43 -15.62 -2.23
CA LEU A 8 18.12 -15.49 -3.53
C LEU A 8 17.46 -16.31 -4.64
N SER A 9 16.90 -17.48 -4.29
CA SER A 9 16.06 -18.26 -5.22
C SER A 9 14.79 -17.50 -5.64
N ASN A 10 14.23 -16.68 -4.74
CA ASN A 10 13.03 -15.90 -5.03
C ASN A 10 13.30 -14.72 -5.98
N VAL A 11 14.50 -14.10 -5.94
CA VAL A 11 14.87 -12.98 -6.84
C VAL A 11 14.74 -13.38 -8.31
N VAL A 12 15.27 -14.55 -8.70
CA VAL A 12 15.20 -15.00 -10.10
C VAL A 12 13.74 -15.24 -10.51
N SER A 13 12.96 -15.89 -9.66
CA SER A 13 11.52 -16.10 -9.88
C SER A 13 10.76 -14.77 -10.02
N ASN A 14 11.08 -13.78 -9.18
CA ASN A 14 10.52 -12.43 -9.25
C ASN A 14 10.91 -11.73 -10.54
N ILE A 15 12.17 -11.82 -10.99
CA ILE A 15 12.61 -11.24 -12.27
C ILE A 15 11.81 -11.85 -13.42
N TYR A 16 11.70 -13.18 -13.50
CA TYR A 16 10.90 -13.83 -14.54
C TYR A 16 9.44 -13.40 -14.50
N THR A 17 8.87 -13.36 -13.29
CA THR A 17 7.50 -12.93 -13.04
C THR A 17 7.26 -11.49 -13.50
N LEU A 18 8.13 -10.54 -13.10
CA LEU A 18 8.03 -9.13 -13.46
C LEU A 18 8.27 -8.88 -14.95
N ILE A 19 9.23 -9.58 -15.57
CA ILE A 19 9.44 -9.52 -17.01
C ILE A 19 8.18 -9.97 -17.75
N ASN A 20 7.61 -11.12 -17.39
CA ASN A 20 6.39 -11.64 -18.03
C ASN A 20 5.18 -10.72 -17.84
N ARG A 21 5.17 -9.92 -16.76
CA ARG A 21 4.13 -8.91 -16.49
C ARG A 21 4.34 -7.60 -17.27
N SER A 22 5.51 -7.41 -17.87
CA SER A 22 5.88 -6.21 -18.62
C SER A 22 5.99 -6.52 -20.12
N ASN A 23 6.09 -5.49 -20.95
CA ASN A 23 6.44 -5.66 -22.37
C ASN A 23 7.97 -5.80 -22.60
N LYS A 24 8.74 -6.07 -21.54
CA LYS A 24 10.21 -6.19 -21.58
C LYS A 24 10.62 -7.65 -21.82
N LYS A 25 11.84 -7.87 -22.29
CA LYS A 25 12.39 -9.22 -22.53
C LYS A 25 13.61 -9.50 -21.66
N ILE A 26 13.83 -10.79 -21.33
CA ILE A 26 15.04 -11.23 -20.58
C ILE A 26 16.32 -10.80 -21.28
N GLY A 27 16.40 -10.94 -22.61
CA GLY A 27 17.58 -10.51 -23.37
C GLY A 27 17.85 -9.01 -23.28
N GLU A 28 16.81 -8.18 -23.13
CA GLU A 28 16.93 -6.73 -22.94
C GLU A 28 17.45 -6.42 -21.54
N LEU A 29 16.94 -7.11 -20.50
CA LEU A 29 17.48 -7.02 -19.15
C LEU A 29 18.97 -7.40 -19.10
N GLU A 30 19.34 -8.53 -19.72
CA GLU A 30 20.72 -9.01 -19.74
C GLU A 30 21.64 -8.00 -20.43
N SER A 31 21.20 -7.42 -21.55
CA SER A 31 21.92 -6.36 -22.24
C SER A 31 22.03 -5.08 -21.39
N PHE A 32 20.95 -4.67 -20.72
CA PHE A 32 20.91 -3.49 -19.86
C PHE A 32 21.86 -3.63 -18.66
N ALA A 33 21.90 -4.82 -18.05
CA ALA A 33 22.77 -5.14 -16.94
C ALA A 33 24.23 -5.42 -17.36
N GLY A 34 24.55 -5.37 -18.66
CA GLY A 34 25.90 -5.59 -19.17
C GLY A 34 26.39 -7.04 -19.06
N VAL A 35 25.48 -8.02 -19.01
CA VAL A 35 25.82 -9.44 -18.91
C VAL A 35 25.56 -10.20 -20.22
N SER A 36 26.21 -11.35 -20.36
CA SER A 36 26.05 -12.23 -21.53
C SER A 36 24.62 -12.79 -21.66
N THR A 37 24.14 -12.98 -22.88
CA THR A 37 22.83 -13.60 -23.15
C THR A 37 22.71 -15.00 -22.51
N GLY A 38 21.54 -15.29 -21.93
CA GLY A 38 21.25 -16.51 -21.18
C GLY A 38 21.95 -16.60 -19.83
N TYR A 39 22.53 -15.51 -19.33
CA TYR A 39 23.09 -15.43 -17.97
C TYR A 39 22.04 -15.85 -16.94
N LEU A 40 20.83 -15.28 -17.00
CA LEU A 40 19.77 -15.57 -16.05
C LEU A 40 19.33 -17.04 -16.11
N SER A 41 19.27 -17.61 -17.33
CA SER A 41 18.92 -19.02 -17.53
C SER A 41 20.00 -19.99 -17.02
N ARG A 42 21.29 -19.62 -17.09
CA ARG A 42 22.39 -20.42 -16.51
C ARG A 42 22.30 -20.41 -14.98
N GLN A 43 22.05 -19.25 -14.38
CA GLN A 43 21.89 -19.13 -12.92
C GLN A 43 20.69 -19.92 -12.38
N ASN A 44 19.62 -20.09 -13.17
CA ASN A 44 18.42 -20.84 -12.77
C ASN A 44 18.54 -22.38 -12.91
N LYS A 45 19.58 -22.89 -13.60
CA LYS A 45 19.77 -24.34 -13.84
C LYS A 45 20.67 -25.02 -12.81
N GLU A 46 21.50 -24.26 -12.10
CA GLU A 46 22.40 -24.79 -11.06
C GLU A 46 21.61 -24.96 -9.76
N GLY A 47 20.91 -26.09 -9.62
CA GLY A 47 19.99 -26.42 -8.53
C GLY A 47 20.61 -26.49 -7.13
N GLY A 48 21.11 -25.36 -6.62
CA GLY A 48 21.61 -25.26 -5.26
C GLY A 48 21.79 -23.84 -4.75
N VAL A 49 22.37 -22.90 -5.51
CA VAL A 49 22.56 -21.52 -5.05
C VAL A 49 22.63 -20.57 -6.25
N VAL A 50 21.58 -19.76 -6.43
CA VAL A 50 21.58 -18.65 -7.38
C VAL A 50 22.64 -17.63 -6.95
N LYS A 51 23.65 -17.38 -7.79
CA LYS A 51 24.70 -16.36 -7.56
C LYS A 51 24.53 -15.19 -8.53
N LEU A 52 23.45 -14.43 -8.33
CA LEU A 52 23.35 -13.11 -8.95
C LEU A 52 24.29 -12.13 -8.23
N SER A 53 25.02 -11.30 -8.97
CA SER A 53 25.76 -10.20 -8.37
C SER A 53 24.79 -9.13 -7.87
N LEU A 54 25.12 -8.44 -6.78
CA LEU A 54 24.31 -7.33 -6.27
C LEU A 54 24.06 -6.26 -7.35
N GLU A 55 25.09 -5.95 -8.14
CA GLU A 55 25.00 -5.02 -9.26
C GLU A 55 23.96 -5.46 -10.29
N PHE A 56 23.90 -6.75 -10.62
CA PHE A 56 22.88 -7.28 -11.52
C PHE A 56 21.47 -7.15 -10.91
N VAL A 57 21.31 -7.41 -9.62
CA VAL A 57 20.00 -7.29 -8.95
C VAL A 57 19.54 -5.82 -8.92
N ILE A 58 20.43 -4.87 -8.65
CA ILE A 58 20.14 -3.43 -8.71
C ILE A 58 19.74 -3.03 -10.14
N LYS A 59 20.52 -3.46 -11.15
CA LYS A 59 20.20 -3.22 -12.56
C LYS A 59 18.85 -3.84 -12.97
N ALA A 60 18.51 -5.01 -12.43
CA ALA A 60 17.23 -5.64 -12.67
C ALA A 60 16.07 -4.85 -12.04
N ALA A 61 16.23 -4.35 -10.82
CA ALA A 61 15.24 -3.49 -10.18
C ALA A 61 15.03 -2.18 -10.97
N GLU A 62 16.13 -1.53 -11.38
CA GLU A 62 16.10 -0.34 -12.26
C GLU A 62 15.38 -0.64 -13.57
N PHE A 63 15.76 -1.73 -14.25
CA PHE A 63 15.19 -2.12 -15.54
C PHE A 63 13.72 -2.49 -15.43
N LEU A 64 13.30 -3.08 -14.31
CA LEU A 64 11.92 -3.50 -14.08
C LEU A 64 11.06 -2.41 -13.43
N GLU A 65 11.66 -1.26 -13.10
CA GLU A 65 11.01 -0.12 -12.45
C GLU A 65 10.35 -0.49 -11.11
N VAL A 66 10.99 -1.39 -10.36
CA VAL A 66 10.54 -1.82 -9.02
C VAL A 66 11.54 -1.42 -7.95
N ASN A 67 11.10 -1.33 -6.70
CA ASN A 67 12.03 -1.14 -5.59
C ASN A 67 12.88 -2.42 -5.42
N LEU A 68 14.18 -2.24 -5.13
CA LEU A 68 15.11 -3.34 -4.84
C LEU A 68 14.61 -4.23 -3.70
N ASP A 69 14.02 -3.64 -2.66
CA ASP A 69 13.49 -4.37 -1.52
C ASP A 69 12.31 -5.27 -1.90
N ASP A 70 11.48 -4.86 -2.86
CA ASP A 70 10.38 -5.66 -3.36
C ASP A 70 10.90 -6.83 -4.21
N LEU A 71 11.90 -6.56 -5.06
CA LEU A 71 12.51 -7.57 -5.91
C LEU A 71 13.19 -8.69 -5.11
N VAL A 72 13.79 -8.35 -3.96
CA VAL A 72 14.54 -9.30 -3.12
C VAL A 72 13.71 -9.88 -1.98
N GLY A 73 12.77 -9.10 -1.45
CA GLY A 73 12.05 -9.43 -0.23
C GLY A 73 10.75 -10.21 -0.43
N ALA A 74 10.11 -10.08 -1.59
CA ALA A 74 8.82 -10.72 -1.86
C ALA A 74 8.97 -12.08 -2.55
N ASP A 75 7.98 -12.98 -2.44
CA ASP A 75 7.80 -14.08 -3.38
C ASP A 75 6.61 -13.77 -4.29
N LEU A 76 6.86 -13.03 -5.35
CA LEU A 76 5.82 -12.57 -6.28
C LEU A 76 5.25 -13.70 -7.13
N SER A 77 5.87 -14.88 -7.13
CA SER A 77 5.47 -16.04 -7.94
C SER A 77 4.28 -16.79 -7.36
N THR A 78 3.98 -16.56 -6.07
CA THR A 78 2.87 -17.20 -5.36
C THR A 78 1.55 -16.43 -5.43
N LEU A 79 1.57 -15.21 -6.00
CA LEU A 79 0.40 -14.34 -6.07
C LEU A 79 -0.62 -14.84 -7.10
N THR A 80 -1.88 -14.94 -6.68
CA THR A 80 -3.04 -15.14 -7.56
C THR A 80 -3.24 -13.96 -8.52
N PRO A 81 -4.01 -14.10 -9.62
CA PRO A 81 -4.29 -13.00 -10.53
C PRO A 81 -4.89 -11.75 -9.86
N ASP A 82 -5.76 -11.94 -8.88
CA ASP A 82 -6.40 -10.84 -8.14
C ASP A 82 -5.38 -10.12 -7.23
N GLU A 83 -4.54 -10.87 -6.53
CA GLU A 83 -3.44 -10.33 -5.74
C GLU A 83 -2.43 -9.58 -6.60
N GLN A 84 -2.16 -10.07 -7.82
CA GLN A 84 -1.31 -9.36 -8.79
C GLN A 84 -1.95 -8.06 -9.30
N PHE A 85 -3.26 -8.07 -9.53
CA PHE A 85 -3.99 -6.86 -9.89
C PHE A 85 -3.93 -5.83 -8.76
N LEU A 86 -4.14 -6.28 -7.52
CA LEU A 86 -4.08 -5.44 -6.33
C LEU A 86 -2.69 -4.84 -6.11
N MET A 87 -1.62 -5.62 -6.31
CA MET A 87 -0.24 -5.11 -6.27
C MET A 87 -0.02 -3.96 -7.27
N ARG A 88 -0.41 -4.14 -8.54
CA ARG A 88 -0.28 -3.09 -9.56
C ARG A 88 -1.12 -1.85 -9.21
N PHE A 89 -2.28 -2.05 -8.61
CA PHE A 89 -3.08 -0.94 -8.11
C PHE A 89 -2.33 -0.16 -7.03
N PHE A 90 -1.76 -0.83 -6.02
CA PHE A 90 -1.00 -0.13 -4.97
C PHE A 90 0.27 0.54 -5.49
N GLU A 91 1.00 -0.10 -6.40
CA GLU A 91 2.16 0.50 -7.08
C GLU A 91 1.76 1.82 -7.77
N LYS A 92 0.68 1.81 -8.55
CA LYS A 92 0.18 3.00 -9.24
C LYS A 92 -0.25 4.11 -8.26
N VAL A 93 -0.96 3.75 -7.18
CA VAL A 93 -1.39 4.72 -6.17
C VAL A 93 -0.19 5.33 -5.45
N ILE A 94 0.84 4.54 -5.13
CA ILE A 94 2.08 5.03 -4.52
C ILE A 94 2.80 5.99 -5.47
N GLU A 95 2.95 5.64 -6.74
CA GLU A 95 3.54 6.51 -7.77
C GLU A 95 2.81 7.86 -7.88
N ASP A 96 1.47 7.82 -7.93
CA ASP A 96 0.65 9.03 -8.01
C ASP A 96 0.70 9.85 -6.72
N THR A 97 0.92 9.20 -5.57
CA THR A 97 1.12 9.86 -4.28
C THR A 97 2.46 10.59 -4.22
N ILE A 98 3.54 9.94 -4.68
CA ILE A 98 4.90 10.50 -4.68
C ILE A 98 5.00 11.65 -5.68
N SER A 99 4.38 11.50 -6.86
CA SER A 99 4.34 12.56 -7.90
C SER A 99 3.37 13.70 -7.57
N CYS A 100 2.71 13.67 -6.40
CA CYS A 100 1.75 14.67 -5.97
C CYS A 100 0.53 14.82 -6.91
N GLU A 101 0.17 13.75 -7.62
CA GLU A 101 -1.06 13.67 -8.42
C GLU A 101 -2.28 13.29 -7.56
N LEU A 102 -2.09 12.67 -6.40
CA LEU A 102 -3.14 12.36 -5.42
C LEU A 102 -3.17 13.35 -4.26
N ASP A 103 -4.38 13.74 -3.87
CA ASP A 103 -4.66 14.59 -2.73
C ASP A 103 -5.20 13.77 -1.54
N TRP A 104 -4.28 13.21 -0.77
CA TRP A 104 -4.59 12.58 0.51
C TRP A 104 -5.09 13.56 1.57
N LYS A 105 -6.31 13.33 2.05
CA LYS A 105 -6.92 14.01 3.18
C LYS A 105 -6.77 13.14 4.41
N ARG A 106 -6.31 13.75 5.50
CA ARG A 106 -6.20 13.11 6.81
C ARG A 106 -7.53 13.22 7.56
N GLU A 107 -8.02 12.10 8.06
CA GLU A 107 -9.10 12.03 9.03
C GLU A 107 -8.50 11.61 10.37
N SER A 108 -8.34 12.57 11.28
CA SER A 108 -7.73 12.27 12.57
C SER A 108 -8.63 11.39 13.43
N GLU A 109 -8.05 10.60 14.32
CA GLU A 109 -8.77 9.78 15.31
C GLU A 109 -9.91 10.54 16.00
N ASN A 110 -9.62 11.73 16.56
CA ASN A 110 -10.62 12.59 17.20
C ASN A 110 -11.77 13.02 16.27
N SER A 111 -11.52 13.14 14.95
CA SER A 111 -12.56 13.49 13.97
C SER A 111 -13.35 12.27 13.54
N LEU A 112 -12.72 11.11 13.51
CA LEU A 112 -13.37 9.82 13.25
C LEU A 112 -14.27 9.41 14.42
N ASP A 113 -13.89 9.75 15.65
CA ASP A 113 -14.69 9.51 16.86
C ASP A 113 -15.71 10.62 17.16
N ASP A 114 -15.69 11.72 16.42
CA ASP A 114 -16.65 12.82 16.59
C ASP A 114 -18.07 12.32 16.29
N TYR A 115 -18.88 12.25 17.34
CA TYR A 115 -20.27 11.81 17.30
C TYR A 115 -21.12 12.63 16.32
N ASN A 116 -20.80 13.91 16.11
CA ASN A 116 -21.58 14.80 15.25
C ASN A 116 -21.22 14.68 13.76
N LYS A 117 -20.19 13.91 13.43
CA LYS A 117 -19.71 13.73 12.05
C LYS A 117 -20.00 12.30 11.59
N PRO A 118 -21.11 12.04 10.88
CA PRO A 118 -21.37 10.70 10.37
C PRO A 118 -20.23 10.25 9.44
N HIS A 119 -19.86 8.98 9.53
CA HIS A 119 -18.83 8.38 8.69
C HIS A 119 -19.31 7.03 8.20
N ILE A 120 -19.08 6.73 6.91
CA ILE A 120 -19.65 5.54 6.24
C ILE A 120 -19.16 4.20 6.82
N LEU A 121 -17.96 4.20 7.42
CA LEU A 121 -17.38 3.03 8.09
C LEU A 121 -17.75 2.91 9.58
N PHE A 122 -18.69 3.73 10.07
CA PHE A 122 -19.11 3.75 11.47
C PHE A 122 -20.63 3.60 11.57
N GLU A 123 -21.05 2.88 12.61
CA GLU A 123 -22.46 2.74 12.99
C GLU A 123 -22.69 3.34 14.37
N TYR A 124 -23.91 3.82 14.61
CA TYR A 124 -24.36 4.17 15.95
C TYR A 124 -24.99 2.94 16.60
N ARG A 125 -24.36 2.44 17.67
CA ARG A 125 -24.82 1.30 18.44
C ARG A 125 -25.21 1.76 19.83
N ARG A 126 -26.39 1.31 20.30
CA ARG A 126 -26.80 1.54 21.68
C ARG A 126 -25.87 0.79 22.61
N SER A 127 -25.23 1.49 23.53
CA SER A 127 -24.60 0.86 24.68
C SER A 127 -25.62 0.69 25.80
N HIS A 128 -25.49 -0.41 26.53
CA HIS A 128 -26.20 -0.63 27.79
C HIS A 128 -25.20 -0.43 28.92
N ASN A 129 -25.59 0.29 29.96
CA ASN A 129 -24.80 0.36 31.18
C ASN A 129 -24.86 -0.98 31.95
N GLU A 130 -24.11 -1.06 33.05
CA GLU A 130 -24.06 -2.23 33.94
C GLU A 130 -25.42 -2.63 34.56
N PHE A 131 -26.43 -1.77 34.45
CA PHE A 131 -27.80 -1.99 34.90
C PHE A 131 -28.76 -2.38 33.76
N GLY A 132 -28.27 -2.49 32.52
CA GLY A 132 -29.06 -2.82 31.33
C GLY A 132 -29.86 -1.64 30.75
N GLU A 133 -29.72 -0.44 31.31
CA GLU A 133 -30.34 0.78 30.78
C GLU A 133 -29.54 1.31 29.59
N ILE A 134 -30.23 1.88 28.59
CA ILE A 134 -29.59 2.47 27.41
C ILE A 134 -28.87 3.73 27.86
N ASP A 135 -27.54 3.72 27.74
CA ASP A 135 -26.69 4.77 28.30
C ASP A 135 -26.48 5.90 27.29
N LEU A 136 -25.99 5.57 26.09
CA LEU A 136 -25.81 6.47 24.94
C LEU A 136 -25.74 5.66 23.63
N ASP A 137 -26.05 6.28 22.50
CA ASP A 137 -25.60 5.77 21.20
C ASP A 137 -24.09 6.02 21.12
N ALA A 138 -23.30 4.95 21.03
CA ALA A 138 -21.87 5.04 20.77
C ALA A 138 -21.64 4.96 19.26
N LYS A 139 -20.79 5.83 18.72
CA LYS A 139 -20.29 5.71 17.36
C LYS A 139 -19.19 4.65 17.37
N VAL A 140 -19.38 3.56 16.61
CA VAL A 140 -18.50 2.39 16.63
C VAL A 140 -17.99 2.13 15.22
N TYR A 141 -16.68 1.92 15.09
CA TYR A 141 -16.05 1.49 13.85
C TYR A 141 -16.49 0.06 13.49
N ILE A 142 -16.95 -0.14 12.25
CA ILE A 142 -17.41 -1.45 11.78
C ILE A 142 -16.44 -1.98 10.74
N SER A 143 -15.49 -2.79 11.20
CA SER A 143 -14.66 -3.58 10.30
C SER A 143 -15.49 -4.64 9.56
N GLN A 144 -15.22 -4.82 8.27
CA GLN A 144 -15.76 -5.92 7.46
C GLN A 144 -14.88 -7.18 7.49
N PHE A 145 -13.76 -7.17 8.23
CA PHE A 145 -12.76 -8.25 8.24
C PHE A 145 -12.50 -8.83 9.64
N VAL A 146 -12.57 -8.01 10.69
CA VAL A 146 -12.10 -8.34 12.03
C VAL A 146 -13.16 -7.94 13.06
N ASP A 147 -13.65 -8.92 13.80
CA ASP A 147 -14.56 -8.68 14.92
C ASP A 147 -13.89 -7.86 16.02
N ASN A 148 -14.64 -6.95 16.64
CA ASN A 148 -14.17 -6.07 17.71
C ASN A 148 -12.94 -5.23 17.33
N ALA A 149 -12.87 -4.80 16.07
CA ALA A 149 -11.87 -3.83 15.62
C ALA A 149 -12.19 -2.43 16.15
N PHE A 150 -11.14 -1.66 16.42
CA PHE A 150 -11.18 -0.25 16.78
C PHE A 150 -10.26 0.53 15.85
N ILE A 151 -10.51 1.82 15.68
CA ILE A 151 -9.53 2.69 15.05
C ILE A 151 -8.31 2.86 15.96
N ASN A 152 -7.15 3.04 15.36
CA ASN A 152 -5.89 3.23 16.05
C ASN A 152 -5.10 4.35 15.34
N GLY A 153 -5.47 5.60 15.63
CA GLY A 153 -4.88 6.78 15.02
C GLY A 153 -5.60 7.25 13.74
N ASP A 154 -4.87 7.93 12.88
CA ASP A 154 -5.42 8.65 11.73
C ASP A 154 -5.77 7.70 10.57
N ALA A 155 -6.83 8.02 9.83
CA ALA A 155 -7.11 7.45 8.52
C ALA A 155 -6.75 8.44 7.40
N TYR A 156 -6.51 7.90 6.20
CA TYR A 156 -6.19 8.71 5.03
C TYR A 156 -7.08 8.32 3.86
N ARG A 157 -7.63 9.31 3.17
CA ARG A 157 -8.45 9.11 1.97
C ARG A 157 -7.99 9.96 0.81
N THR A 158 -8.15 9.46 -0.41
CA THR A 158 -7.90 10.22 -1.64
C THR A 158 -8.92 9.86 -2.70
N LEU A 159 -9.28 10.83 -3.54
CA LEU A 159 -10.04 10.57 -4.77
C LEU A 159 -9.13 9.84 -5.75
N LEU A 160 -9.60 8.72 -6.30
CA LEU A 160 -8.92 8.03 -7.39
C LEU A 160 -9.23 8.77 -8.69
N LYS A 161 -8.19 9.15 -9.43
CA LYS A 161 -8.36 9.93 -10.66
C LYS A 161 -9.20 9.15 -11.68
N ASP A 162 -10.08 9.86 -12.37
CA ASP A 162 -10.97 9.32 -13.41
C ASP A 162 -12.00 8.27 -12.94
N THR A 163 -12.09 8.02 -11.63
CA THR A 163 -13.16 7.25 -11.01
C THR A 163 -13.81 8.16 -9.97
N ASN A 164 -15.13 8.25 -9.90
CA ASN A 164 -15.79 9.07 -8.86
C ASN A 164 -15.73 8.39 -7.47
N SER A 165 -14.66 7.63 -7.22
CA SER A 165 -14.49 6.77 -6.05
C SER A 165 -13.27 7.20 -5.25
N GLU A 166 -13.36 7.05 -3.94
CA GLU A 166 -12.27 7.34 -3.03
C GLU A 166 -11.66 6.05 -2.50
N LEU A 167 -10.33 6.04 -2.38
CA LEU A 167 -9.63 5.04 -1.60
C LEU A 167 -9.47 5.59 -0.18
N ILE A 168 -9.84 4.81 0.83
CA ILE A 168 -9.55 5.09 2.24
C ILE A 168 -8.71 3.97 2.84
N ILE A 169 -7.70 4.34 3.63
CA ILE A 169 -6.90 3.43 4.44
C ILE A 169 -7.10 3.77 5.92
N MET A 170 -7.60 2.79 6.67
CA MET A 170 -7.83 2.86 8.10
C MET A 170 -6.67 2.18 8.83
N ASN A 171 -6.16 2.83 9.89
CA ASN A 171 -5.27 2.19 10.86
C ASN A 171 -6.13 1.66 12.01
N CYS A 172 -6.04 0.37 12.26
CA CYS A 172 -6.94 -0.35 13.15
C CYS A 172 -6.16 -1.19 14.16
N SER A 173 -6.84 -1.50 15.26
CA SER A 173 -6.38 -2.48 16.24
C SER A 173 -7.52 -3.41 16.64
N ALA A 174 -7.18 -4.61 17.09
CA ALA A 174 -8.14 -5.55 17.66
C ALA A 174 -7.47 -6.33 18.81
N PRO A 175 -8.24 -6.83 19.80
CA PRO A 175 -7.68 -7.63 20.87
C PRO A 175 -6.88 -8.80 20.31
N SER A 176 -5.64 -8.94 20.77
CA SER A 176 -4.77 -9.98 20.25
C SER A 176 -5.27 -11.36 20.68
N LYS A 177 -5.11 -12.34 19.78
CA LYS A 177 -5.30 -13.76 20.13
C LYS A 177 -4.07 -14.35 20.82
N SER A 178 -2.95 -13.62 20.83
CA SER A 178 -1.71 -14.01 21.51
C SER A 178 -1.77 -13.69 23.00
N THR A 179 -1.10 -14.48 23.82
CA THR A 179 -0.93 -14.19 25.26
C THR A 179 0.09 -13.07 25.52
N ASP A 180 0.94 -12.78 24.54
CA ASP A 180 2.10 -11.89 24.72
C ASP A 180 1.81 -10.45 24.32
N LYS A 181 0.66 -10.19 23.69
CA LYS A 181 0.23 -8.87 23.21
C LYS A 181 -1.20 -8.62 23.63
N GLU A 182 -1.51 -7.37 23.94
CA GLU A 182 -2.88 -6.95 24.23
C GLU A 182 -3.67 -6.70 22.94
N PHE A 183 -3.02 -6.08 21.94
CA PHE A 183 -3.63 -5.74 20.66
C PHE A 183 -2.75 -6.16 19.48
N ASP A 184 -3.39 -6.57 18.40
CA ASP A 184 -2.78 -6.70 17.08
C ASP A 184 -3.20 -5.49 16.22
N TYR A 185 -2.25 -4.93 15.48
CA TYR A 185 -2.42 -3.74 14.64
C TYR A 185 -2.45 -4.13 13.17
N PHE A 186 -3.30 -3.47 12.40
CA PHE A 186 -3.52 -3.78 11.00
C PHE A 186 -4.07 -2.58 10.23
N TYR A 187 -4.02 -2.66 8.90
CA TYR A 187 -4.66 -1.69 8.03
C TYR A 187 -5.82 -2.31 7.28
N GLU A 188 -6.89 -1.55 7.11
CA GLU A 188 -8.02 -1.91 6.26
C GLU A 188 -8.21 -0.88 5.16
N LEU A 189 -8.43 -1.37 3.95
CA LEU A 189 -8.63 -0.53 2.78
C LEU A 189 -10.05 -0.71 2.26
N TYR A 190 -10.67 0.42 1.92
CA TYR A 190 -12.01 0.45 1.34
C TYR A 190 -12.03 1.35 0.11
N ILE A 191 -12.85 0.97 -0.87
CA ILE A 191 -13.26 1.86 -1.96
C ILE A 191 -14.63 2.42 -1.62
N ILE A 192 -14.71 3.74 -1.52
CA ILE A 192 -15.96 4.46 -1.31
C ILE A 192 -16.47 4.92 -2.67
N ASP A 193 -17.66 4.48 -3.05
CA ASP A 193 -18.33 4.83 -4.30
C ASP A 193 -19.72 5.37 -4.00
N GLU A 194 -19.97 6.64 -4.33
CA GLU A 194 -21.16 7.46 -4.04
C GLU A 194 -21.66 7.45 -2.58
N LYS A 195 -22.12 6.29 -2.10
CA LYS A 195 -22.74 6.06 -0.78
C LYS A 195 -22.41 4.70 -0.15
N GLU A 196 -21.54 3.91 -0.77
CA GLU A 196 -21.19 2.58 -0.27
C GLU A 196 -19.68 2.44 -0.05
N ALA A 197 -19.32 1.78 1.04
CA ALA A 197 -17.94 1.40 1.32
C ALA A 197 -17.74 -0.09 1.00
N LYS A 198 -16.94 -0.37 -0.02
CA LYS A 198 -16.61 -1.72 -0.47
C LYS A 198 -15.26 -2.10 0.12
N ALA A 199 -15.25 -3.14 0.94
CA ALA A 199 -14.05 -3.72 1.52
C ALA A 199 -13.10 -4.21 0.41
N LEU A 200 -11.87 -3.70 0.40
CA LEU A 200 -10.84 -4.10 -0.57
C LEU A 200 -9.95 -5.20 0.01
N CYS A 201 -9.28 -4.92 1.12
CA CYS A 201 -8.44 -5.89 1.82
C CYS A 201 -8.09 -5.43 3.26
N CYS A 202 -7.58 -6.37 4.05
CA CYS A 202 -7.06 -6.17 5.40
C CYS A 202 -5.72 -6.88 5.55
N THR A 203 -4.74 -6.25 6.23
CA THR A 203 -3.38 -6.79 6.33
C THR A 203 -3.26 -8.12 7.10
N PHE A 204 -4.29 -8.52 7.86
CA PHE A 204 -4.36 -9.87 8.45
C PHE A 204 -4.70 -10.96 7.45
N MET A 205 -5.36 -10.60 6.35
CA MET A 205 -5.87 -11.54 5.35
C MET A 205 -5.00 -11.56 4.08
N THR A 206 -3.99 -10.70 4.00
CA THR A 206 -3.09 -10.60 2.85
C THR A 206 -1.77 -11.34 3.08
N ASN A 207 -1.11 -11.71 1.98
CA ASN A 207 0.26 -12.20 2.01
C ASN A 207 1.27 -11.06 2.27
N GLU A 208 2.49 -11.45 2.65
CA GLU A 208 3.54 -10.50 3.06
C GLU A 208 3.90 -9.43 2.02
N PRO A 209 4.02 -9.76 0.70
CA PRO A 209 4.23 -8.74 -0.33
C PRO A 209 3.15 -7.65 -0.35
N ILE A 210 1.88 -8.04 -0.28
CA ILE A 210 0.77 -7.08 -0.27
C ILE A 210 0.75 -6.28 1.03
N THR A 211 0.96 -6.94 2.17
CA THR A 211 1.02 -6.28 3.48
C THR A 211 2.06 -5.16 3.49
N LYS A 212 3.26 -5.41 2.96
CA LYS A 212 4.31 -4.39 2.82
C LYS A 212 3.92 -3.22 1.93
N GLN A 213 3.25 -3.49 0.81
CA GLN A 213 2.78 -2.40 -0.08
C GLN A 213 1.73 -1.53 0.62
N ILE A 214 0.83 -2.14 1.39
CA ILE A 214 -0.17 -1.41 2.18
C ILE A 214 0.50 -0.54 3.25
N GLU A 215 1.46 -1.07 3.99
CA GLU A 215 2.23 -0.31 4.99
C GLU A 215 2.97 0.88 4.37
N ARG A 216 3.59 0.66 3.20
CA ARG A 216 4.24 1.74 2.43
C ARG A 216 3.24 2.77 1.97
N LEU A 217 2.10 2.35 1.44
CA LEU A 217 1.03 3.25 1.01
C LEU A 217 0.52 4.12 2.17
N TYR A 218 0.28 3.54 3.35
CA TYR A 218 -0.12 4.30 4.53
C TYR A 218 0.91 5.37 4.90
N LEU A 219 2.21 5.00 4.92
CA LEU A 219 3.29 5.94 5.20
C LEU A 219 3.32 7.09 4.19
N TYR A 220 3.27 6.79 2.89
CA TYR A 220 3.27 7.82 1.85
C TYR A 220 2.02 8.70 1.88
N ALA A 221 0.85 8.14 2.17
CA ALA A 221 -0.38 8.89 2.36
C ALA A 221 -0.25 9.87 3.55
N SER A 222 0.30 9.41 4.67
CA SER A 222 0.56 10.25 5.85
C SER A 222 1.50 11.41 5.54
N GLU A 223 2.63 11.15 4.91
CA GLU A 223 3.59 12.19 4.53
C GLU A 223 3.02 13.15 3.49
N ASN A 224 2.35 12.64 2.44
CA ASN A 224 1.71 13.46 1.43
C ASN A 224 0.63 14.38 2.03
N SER A 225 -0.14 13.90 3.02
CA SER A 225 -1.17 14.70 3.69
C SER A 225 -0.63 15.92 4.45
N LYS A 226 0.66 15.91 4.81
CA LYS A 226 1.34 17.02 5.51
C LYS A 226 1.89 18.07 4.54
N ASN A 227 2.03 17.73 3.26
CA ASN A 227 2.62 18.62 2.26
C ASN A 227 1.68 19.77 1.91
N ILE A 228 2.25 20.94 1.60
CA ILE A 228 1.47 22.07 1.08
C ILE A 228 0.98 21.70 -0.33
N LYS A 229 -0.32 21.55 -0.47
CA LYS A 229 -0.96 21.30 -1.77
C LYS A 229 -1.45 22.61 -2.32
N MET A 230 -0.99 22.93 -3.53
CA MET A 230 -1.33 24.17 -4.19
C MET A 230 -2.08 23.84 -5.48
N ASP A 231 -3.30 24.34 -5.55
CA ASP A 231 -4.15 24.24 -6.73
C ASP A 231 -3.45 24.84 -7.96
N LYS A 232 -3.74 24.30 -9.15
CA LYS A 232 -3.14 24.75 -10.41
C LYS A 232 -3.42 26.23 -10.70
N GLY A 233 -4.61 26.72 -10.34
CA GLY A 233 -4.96 28.13 -10.44
C GLY A 233 -4.13 29.00 -9.51
N ILE A 234 -3.91 28.58 -8.26
CA ILE A 234 -3.04 29.29 -7.32
C ILE A 234 -1.59 29.30 -7.82
N LYS A 235 -1.08 28.16 -8.30
CA LYS A 235 0.27 28.09 -8.90
C LYS A 235 0.41 29.04 -10.08
N ALA A 236 -0.60 29.14 -10.94
CA ALA A 236 -0.59 30.05 -12.07
C ALA A 236 -0.57 31.52 -11.63
N ILE A 237 -1.39 31.89 -10.63
CA ILE A 237 -1.41 33.25 -10.07
C ILE A 237 -0.05 33.61 -9.46
N LEU A 238 0.53 32.72 -8.64
CA LEU A 238 1.85 32.94 -8.05
C LEU A 238 2.94 33.00 -9.12
N GLY A 239 2.87 32.15 -10.15
CA GLY A 239 3.77 32.20 -11.30
C GLY A 239 3.76 33.56 -11.98
N LEU A 240 2.56 34.08 -12.30
CA LEU A 240 2.40 35.41 -12.91
C LEU A 240 2.96 36.54 -12.02
N TYR A 241 2.82 36.43 -10.69
CA TYR A 241 3.39 37.40 -9.77
C TYR A 241 4.93 37.31 -9.72
N MET A 242 5.48 36.09 -9.65
CA MET A 242 6.93 35.85 -9.62
C MET A 242 7.61 36.28 -10.92
N ASP A 243 6.97 36.06 -12.07
CA ASP A 243 7.49 36.51 -13.39
C ASP A 243 7.48 38.05 -13.53
N GLY A 244 6.72 38.75 -12.67
CA GLY A 244 6.71 40.22 -12.56
C GLY A 244 7.76 40.80 -11.60
N VAL A 245 8.54 39.96 -10.92
CA VAL A 245 9.60 40.38 -9.99
C VAL A 245 10.96 39.98 -10.56
N PRO A 246 11.78 40.92 -11.06
CA PRO A 246 13.15 40.60 -11.41
C PRO A 246 13.90 40.26 -10.11
N PHE A 247 14.64 39.14 -10.12
CA PHE A 247 15.72 38.94 -9.16
C PHE A 247 16.81 39.99 -9.35
#